data_AF-A0A7C3FCV4-F1
#
_entry.id   AF-A0A7C3FCV4-F1
#
_cell.length_a   1.000
_cell.length_b   1.000
_cell.length_c   1.000
_cell.angle_alpha   90.00
_cell.angle_beta   90.00
_cell.angle_gamma   90.00
#
_symmetry.space_group_name_H-M   'P 1'
#
loop_
_entity.id
_entity.type
_entity.pdbx_description
1 polymer ?
#
loop_
_entity_poly.entity_id
_entity_poly.type
_entity_poly.pdbx_seq_one_letter_code
_entity_poly.pdbx_strand_id
1 'polypeptide(L)'
;MTPSTTRSVAPARRARRDRRQALAVAAAGVLLAMALFGLWRWRVAAFPVTLVVNGEAMAMATRAESPEALLTRLGYHLRPEDSLMVEGAWGAGARVTLLRARPVQVLADGASREVWTRATRVSGVLADAGVDLAPGDVILVGDQQVRGEDALPPVRWRPPAHRRSAPPWQMVPVPLALTLLRATPVQVMEEGGVTRILWTQADTVAQALVENDIQVREGDVILPGLDATVEPGMRVYIRRATPIIILVDGRTIDARTRTKRVGDALREAGILLAGADQVQPRLDAPVHEGMTIRITRVQERVAYEEELLPFETVWEPDDSLLIDTRRVGQAGRPGVLRRRYRVRYEDGQEVARTLEDEWVVQEPERKVILYGRKIIPRTAMTPDGPITYWRKIRAYTTSYSPSRSGTDPSLPWYGRTRLGFKAGKGVVGVDPAVINMGQKLYVPGYGFAIAGDTGNISGKHVDMGFDDDNYESWHWWSDVYLLWPPPPSYAINYILPNWPRYKGTKNPYQGLVQERP
;
A
#
# COMPACT_ATOMS: atom_id res chain seq x y z
N MET A 1 36.28 159.90 -77.79
CA MET A 1 34.83 159.63 -77.76
C MET A 1 34.60 158.16 -78.12
N THR A 2 33.75 157.49 -77.33
CA THR A 2 33.12 156.17 -77.50
C THR A 2 32.33 156.03 -78.83
N PRO A 3 31.75 154.85 -79.22
CA PRO A 3 31.48 153.59 -78.47
C PRO A 3 31.82 152.25 -79.18
N SER A 4 31.42 151.15 -78.51
CA SER A 4 31.63 149.69 -78.65
C SER A 4 30.56 148.94 -79.49
N THR A 5 30.81 147.65 -79.86
CA THR A 5 29.93 146.43 -79.75
C THR A 5 30.65 145.16 -80.31
N THR A 6 30.19 143.98 -79.88
CA THR A 6 30.76 142.61 -79.71
C THR A 6 30.35 141.51 -80.73
N ARG A 7 31.06 140.34 -80.76
CA ARG A 7 30.68 138.94 -81.19
C ARG A 7 31.89 137.99 -81.02
N SER A 8 31.87 136.64 -80.95
CA SER A 8 31.04 135.48 -80.50
C SER A 8 31.79 134.20 -80.94
N VAL A 9 31.94 133.13 -80.13
CA VAL A 9 32.71 131.89 -80.43
C VAL A 9 31.96 130.59 -80.05
N ALA A 10 32.15 129.49 -80.80
CA ALA A 10 31.48 128.17 -80.71
C ALA A 10 32.34 127.03 -80.11
N PRO A 11 31.75 125.90 -79.62
CA PRO A 11 32.50 124.68 -79.23
C PRO A 11 32.00 123.36 -79.88
N ALA A 12 32.91 122.41 -80.16
CA ALA A 12 32.59 121.04 -80.62
C ALA A 12 33.53 120.00 -79.98
N ARG A 13 33.19 119.47 -78.78
CA ARG A 13 33.87 118.29 -78.19
C ARG A 13 33.08 117.50 -77.13
N ARG A 14 31.87 117.91 -76.71
CA ARG A 14 31.10 117.26 -75.61
C ARG A 14 30.16 116.11 -76.02
N ALA A 15 29.70 116.02 -77.27
CA ALA A 15 28.59 115.14 -77.66
C ALA A 15 28.88 113.62 -77.72
N ARG A 16 30.13 113.17 -77.62
CA ARG A 16 30.51 111.74 -77.72
C ARG A 16 30.56 111.00 -76.38
N ARG A 17 30.63 111.72 -75.25
CA ARG A 17 30.73 111.13 -73.90
C ARG A 17 29.35 110.82 -73.29
N ASP A 18 28.37 111.68 -73.54
CA ASP A 18 27.00 111.56 -73.00
C ASP A 18 26.22 110.39 -73.62
N ARG A 19 26.40 110.09 -74.92
CA ARG A 19 25.79 108.91 -75.57
C ARG A 19 26.33 107.59 -75.02
N ARG A 20 27.62 107.51 -74.64
CA ARG A 20 28.20 106.30 -74.03
C ARG A 20 27.72 106.09 -72.59
N GLN A 21 27.51 107.17 -71.83
CA GLN A 21 26.95 107.11 -70.48
C GLN A 21 25.46 106.75 -70.49
N ALA A 22 24.66 107.31 -71.41
CA ALA A 22 23.24 106.96 -71.56
C ALA A 22 23.03 105.48 -72.01
N LEU A 23 23.85 104.98 -72.94
CA LEU A 23 23.84 103.56 -73.34
C LEU A 23 24.32 102.63 -72.21
N ALA A 24 25.30 103.03 -71.40
CA ALA A 24 25.77 102.24 -70.26
C ALA A 24 24.72 102.15 -69.14
N VAL A 25 23.97 103.23 -68.86
CA VAL A 25 22.87 103.23 -67.88
C VAL A 25 21.68 102.40 -68.38
N ALA A 26 21.33 102.48 -69.66
CA ALA A 26 20.29 101.64 -70.26
C ALA A 26 20.68 100.14 -70.27
N ALA A 27 21.95 99.82 -70.58
CA ALA A 27 22.45 98.45 -70.53
C ALA A 27 22.51 97.90 -69.10
N ALA A 28 22.92 98.71 -68.11
CA ALA A 28 22.89 98.33 -66.71
C ALA A 28 21.45 98.13 -66.19
N GLY A 29 20.50 98.96 -66.62
CA GLY A 29 19.07 98.80 -66.31
C GLY A 29 18.47 97.52 -66.91
N VAL A 30 18.82 97.16 -68.15
CA VAL A 30 18.41 95.89 -68.78
C VAL A 30 19.06 94.69 -68.11
N LEU A 31 20.34 94.75 -67.76
CA LEU A 31 21.03 93.69 -67.01
C LEU A 31 20.45 93.51 -65.61
N LEU A 32 20.08 94.59 -64.92
CA LEU A 32 19.40 94.55 -63.63
C LEU A 32 17.97 93.98 -63.78
N ALA A 33 17.22 94.38 -64.80
CA ALA A 33 15.89 93.83 -65.08
C ALA A 33 15.95 92.36 -65.50
N MET A 34 16.95 91.93 -66.27
CA MET A 34 17.21 90.53 -66.61
C MET A 34 17.70 89.73 -65.41
N ALA A 35 18.51 90.32 -64.54
CA ALA A 35 18.94 89.70 -63.28
C ALA A 35 17.75 89.56 -62.32
N LEU A 36 16.91 90.59 -62.18
CA LEU A 36 15.67 90.57 -61.39
C LEU A 36 14.63 89.62 -62.00
N PHE A 37 14.50 89.57 -63.32
CA PHE A 37 13.63 88.62 -64.03
C PHE A 37 14.17 87.20 -63.95
N GLY A 38 15.49 87.01 -63.99
CA GLY A 38 16.17 85.74 -63.77
C GLY A 38 16.01 85.27 -62.33
N LEU A 39 16.14 86.18 -61.35
CA LEU A 39 15.92 85.92 -59.93
C LEU A 39 14.44 85.66 -59.63
N TRP A 40 13.52 86.37 -60.28
CA TRP A 40 12.08 86.15 -60.22
C TRP A 40 11.71 84.82 -60.86
N ARG A 41 12.19 84.55 -62.08
CA ARG A 41 11.99 83.28 -62.77
C ARG A 41 12.63 82.12 -62.01
N TRP A 42 13.76 82.31 -61.35
CA TRP A 42 14.41 81.31 -60.49
C TRP A 42 13.61 81.08 -59.20
N ARG A 43 13.09 82.13 -58.56
CA ARG A 43 12.17 82.03 -57.41
C ARG A 43 10.81 81.42 -57.76
N VAL A 44 10.35 81.56 -59.00
CA VAL A 44 9.06 81.05 -59.49
C VAL A 44 9.23 79.73 -60.28
N ALA A 45 10.46 79.28 -60.53
CA ALA A 45 10.72 78.02 -61.23
C ALA A 45 10.44 76.83 -60.31
N ALA A 46 9.76 75.81 -60.84
CA ALA A 46 9.65 74.56 -60.13
C ALA A 46 11.01 73.85 -60.13
N PHE A 47 11.45 73.34 -58.98
CA PHE A 47 12.68 72.57 -58.85
C PHE A 47 12.36 71.12 -58.47
N PRO A 48 13.21 70.14 -58.85
CA PRO A 48 12.97 68.73 -58.58
C PRO A 48 13.18 68.42 -57.10
N VAL A 49 12.33 67.57 -56.53
CA VAL A 49 12.44 67.01 -55.17
C VAL A 49 12.00 65.55 -55.20
N THR A 50 12.48 64.76 -54.24
CA THR A 50 12.04 63.37 -54.05
C THR A 50 11.21 63.26 -52.78
N LEU A 51 9.93 62.90 -52.90
CA LEU A 51 9.06 62.63 -51.77
C LEU A 51 9.01 61.12 -51.52
N VAL A 52 9.38 60.68 -50.32
CA VAL A 52 9.30 59.28 -49.89
C VAL A 52 8.11 59.13 -48.95
N VAL A 53 7.12 58.36 -49.35
CA VAL A 53 5.93 58.06 -48.53
C VAL A 53 5.71 56.56 -48.53
N ASN A 54 5.53 55.97 -47.35
CA ASN A 54 5.33 54.52 -47.20
C ASN A 54 6.46 53.67 -47.81
N GLY A 55 7.69 54.23 -47.88
CA GLY A 55 8.84 53.58 -48.51
C GLY A 55 8.95 53.78 -50.02
N GLU A 56 7.94 54.35 -50.68
CA GLU A 56 7.95 54.63 -52.11
C GLU A 56 8.49 56.03 -52.40
N ALA A 57 9.53 56.12 -53.23
CA ALA A 57 10.16 57.38 -53.62
C ALA A 57 9.54 57.92 -54.92
N MET A 58 9.09 59.17 -54.90
CA MET A 58 8.41 59.82 -56.01
C MET A 58 9.14 61.11 -56.38
N ALA A 59 9.68 61.16 -57.58
CA ALA A 59 10.28 62.37 -58.13
C ALA A 59 9.20 63.32 -58.61
N MET A 60 9.27 64.59 -58.20
CA MET A 60 8.32 65.62 -58.60
C MET A 60 8.98 67.00 -58.65
N ALA A 61 8.37 67.93 -59.39
CA ALA A 61 8.80 69.32 -59.41
C ALA A 61 7.86 70.18 -58.54
N THR A 62 8.42 71.04 -57.70
CA THR A 62 7.64 71.88 -56.78
C THR A 62 8.08 73.34 -56.79
N ARG A 63 7.14 74.23 -56.47
CA ARG A 63 7.35 75.65 -56.15
C ARG A 63 7.00 75.96 -54.69
N ALA A 64 7.03 74.94 -53.83
CA ALA A 64 6.66 75.12 -52.43
C ALA A 64 7.79 75.82 -51.69
N GLU A 65 7.43 76.78 -50.84
CA GLU A 65 8.42 77.53 -50.05
C GLU A 65 9.01 76.69 -48.92
N SER A 66 8.34 75.58 -48.57
CA SER A 66 8.80 74.60 -47.58
C SER A 66 8.31 73.17 -47.90
N PRO A 67 8.89 72.14 -47.28
CA PRO A 67 8.39 70.76 -47.32
C PRO A 67 6.93 70.60 -46.87
N GLU A 68 6.49 71.34 -45.85
CA GLU A 68 5.11 71.33 -45.33
C GLU A 68 4.15 71.98 -46.33
N ALA A 69 4.58 73.06 -46.98
CA ALA A 69 3.83 73.71 -48.05
C ALA A 69 3.70 72.79 -49.29
N LEU A 70 4.71 71.95 -49.56
CA LEU A 70 4.63 70.91 -50.59
C LEU A 70 3.53 69.92 -50.25
N LEU A 71 3.54 69.35 -49.04
CA LEU A 71 2.53 68.38 -48.61
C LEU A 71 1.12 68.97 -48.64
N THR A 72 0.95 70.20 -48.15
CA THR A 72 -0.34 70.90 -48.18
C THR A 72 -0.86 71.07 -49.61
N ARG A 73 0.01 71.44 -50.56
CA ARG A 73 -0.36 71.55 -51.98
C ARG A 73 -0.71 70.19 -52.61
N LEU A 74 -0.08 69.12 -52.16
CA LEU A 74 -0.41 67.74 -52.56
C LEU A 74 -1.70 67.21 -51.91
N GLY A 75 -2.35 68.01 -51.06
CA GLY A 75 -3.56 67.67 -50.35
C GLY A 75 -3.32 66.81 -49.10
N TYR A 76 -2.09 66.84 -48.55
CA TYR A 76 -1.76 66.19 -47.28
C TYR A 76 -1.57 67.22 -46.18
N HIS A 77 -2.36 67.11 -45.12
CA HIS A 77 -2.19 67.91 -43.91
C HIS A 77 -1.41 67.09 -42.88
N LEU A 78 -0.25 67.60 -42.48
CA LEU A 78 0.58 66.98 -41.45
C LEU A 78 -0.17 66.93 -40.13
N ARG A 79 -0.16 65.75 -39.51
CA ARG A 79 -0.63 65.57 -38.14
C ARG A 79 0.51 65.85 -37.16
N PRO A 80 0.20 66.25 -35.91
CA PRO A 80 1.22 66.40 -34.88
C PRO A 80 2.06 65.13 -34.67
N GLU A 81 1.47 63.95 -34.88
CA GLU A 81 2.12 62.65 -34.67
C GLU A 81 2.92 62.18 -35.90
N ASP A 82 2.73 62.79 -37.07
CA ASP A 82 3.54 62.52 -38.26
C ASP A 82 4.96 63.05 -38.06
N SER A 83 5.93 62.47 -38.78
CA SER A 83 7.29 63.02 -38.86
C SER A 83 7.67 63.31 -40.30
N LEU A 84 8.20 64.52 -40.50
CA LEU A 84 8.73 64.97 -41.77
C LEU A 84 10.23 65.16 -41.63
N MET A 85 10.99 64.38 -42.39
CA MET A 85 12.45 64.48 -42.43
C MET A 85 12.88 65.01 -43.78
N VAL A 86 13.81 65.96 -43.78
CA VAL A 86 14.41 66.51 -45.00
C VAL A 86 15.89 66.24 -44.96
N GLU A 87 16.40 65.55 -45.97
CA GLU A 87 17.83 65.36 -46.16
C GLU A 87 18.39 66.54 -46.95
N GLY A 88 19.27 67.32 -46.31
CA GLY A 88 19.91 68.49 -46.90
C GLY A 88 19.10 69.78 -46.80
N ALA A 89 19.54 70.82 -47.52
CA ALA A 89 18.82 72.09 -47.60
C ALA A 89 17.60 71.98 -48.51
N TRP A 90 16.51 72.65 -48.15
CA TRP A 90 15.32 72.73 -49.01
C TRP A 90 15.67 73.40 -50.35
N GLY A 91 15.48 72.67 -51.45
CA GLY A 91 15.87 73.11 -52.78
C GLY A 91 15.93 71.98 -53.80
N ALA A 92 16.52 72.26 -54.97
CA ALA A 92 16.66 71.28 -56.04
C ALA A 92 17.42 70.04 -55.57
N GLY A 93 16.80 68.86 -55.73
CA GLY A 93 17.35 67.57 -55.32
C GLY A 93 17.03 67.15 -53.89
N ALA A 94 16.32 67.98 -53.09
CA ALA A 94 15.98 67.64 -51.70
C ALA A 94 15.15 66.34 -51.62
N ARG A 95 15.48 65.50 -50.64
CA ARG A 95 14.73 64.27 -50.32
C ARG A 95 13.91 64.48 -49.05
N VAL A 96 12.60 64.37 -49.18
CA VAL A 96 11.62 64.56 -48.11
C VAL A 96 11.01 63.21 -47.78
N THR A 97 11.24 62.72 -46.57
CA THR A 97 10.67 61.46 -46.08
C THR A 97 9.53 61.76 -45.12
N LEU A 98 8.32 61.34 -45.49
CA LEU A 98 7.13 61.46 -44.66
C LEU A 98 6.86 60.11 -43.97
N LEU A 99 7.08 60.08 -42.66
CA LEU A 99 6.70 58.97 -41.79
C LEU A 99 5.35 59.29 -41.16
N ARG A 100 4.30 58.68 -41.69
CA ARG A 100 2.93 58.91 -41.25
C ARG A 100 2.63 58.09 -40.00
N ALA A 101 1.99 58.73 -39.03
CA ALA A 101 1.34 58.02 -37.94
C ALA A 101 0.17 57.19 -38.49
N ARG A 102 -0.10 56.08 -37.82
CA ARG A 102 -1.27 55.22 -38.12
C ARG A 102 -2.24 55.25 -36.95
N PRO A 103 -3.56 55.15 -37.19
CA PRO A 103 -4.53 54.99 -36.15
C PRO A 103 -4.48 53.55 -35.61
N VAL A 104 -4.41 53.42 -34.30
CA VAL A 104 -4.62 52.16 -33.59
C VAL A 104 -5.79 52.36 -32.63
N GLN A 105 -6.80 51.50 -32.75
CA GLN A 105 -7.89 51.41 -31.80
C GLN A 105 -7.45 50.52 -30.65
N VAL A 106 -7.22 51.12 -29.48
CA VAL A 106 -6.82 50.43 -28.25
C VAL A 106 -8.06 50.22 -27.39
N LEU A 107 -8.43 48.95 -27.17
CA LEU A 107 -9.48 48.55 -26.26
C LEU A 107 -8.83 48.03 -24.98
N ALA A 108 -8.88 48.82 -23.90
CA ALA A 108 -8.29 48.49 -22.61
C ALA A 108 -9.20 49.01 -21.49
N ASP A 109 -9.30 48.28 -20.38
CA ASP A 109 -10.01 48.73 -19.17
C ASP A 109 -11.48 49.13 -19.42
N GLY A 110 -12.15 48.43 -20.35
CA GLY A 110 -13.52 48.73 -20.77
C GLY A 110 -13.69 49.98 -21.62
N ALA A 111 -12.60 50.66 -21.98
CA ALA A 111 -12.60 51.87 -22.80
C ALA A 111 -11.94 51.62 -24.17
N SER A 112 -12.53 52.18 -25.22
CA SER A 112 -11.93 52.23 -26.56
C SER A 112 -11.35 53.62 -26.82
N ARG A 113 -10.08 53.68 -27.21
CA ARG A 113 -9.35 54.92 -27.52
C ARG A 113 -8.67 54.79 -28.87
N GLU A 114 -8.84 55.79 -29.74
CA GLU A 114 -8.03 55.90 -30.96
C GLU A 114 -6.73 56.64 -30.65
N VAL A 115 -5.60 56.03 -31.00
CA VAL A 115 -4.27 56.60 -30.82
C VAL A 115 -3.56 56.66 -32.16
N TRP A 116 -3.08 57.85 -32.52
CA TRP A 116 -2.23 58.04 -33.69
C TRP A 116 -0.77 57.89 -33.25
N THR A 117 -0.07 56.92 -33.83
CA THR A 117 1.26 56.55 -33.36
C THR A 117 2.20 56.19 -34.52
N ARG A 118 3.49 56.46 -34.31
CA ARG A 118 4.61 56.00 -35.14
C ARG A 118 5.35 54.80 -34.52
N ALA A 119 4.89 54.29 -33.39
CA ALA A 119 5.47 53.13 -32.74
C ALA A 119 5.49 51.93 -33.69
N THR A 120 6.59 51.19 -33.67
CA THR A 120 6.79 49.98 -34.48
C THR A 120 6.57 48.70 -33.68
N ARG A 121 6.36 48.81 -32.37
CA ARG A 121 6.13 47.71 -31.42
C ARG A 121 4.86 47.95 -30.62
N VAL A 122 4.26 46.86 -30.16
CA VAL A 122 3.01 46.85 -29.38
C VAL A 122 3.12 47.72 -28.12
N SER A 123 4.18 47.58 -27.34
CA SER A 123 4.40 48.35 -26.12
C SER A 123 4.50 49.86 -26.36
N GLY A 124 5.05 50.28 -27.50
CA GLY A 124 5.10 51.69 -27.87
C GLY A 124 3.70 52.27 -28.14
N VAL A 125 2.81 51.50 -28.76
CA VAL A 125 1.41 51.92 -28.95
C VAL A 125 0.69 52.09 -27.61
N LEU A 126 0.89 51.12 -26.71
CA LEU A 126 0.27 51.16 -25.38
C LEU A 126 0.80 52.34 -24.55
N ALA A 127 2.11 52.63 -24.63
CA ALA A 127 2.70 53.81 -24.01
C ALA A 127 2.11 55.12 -24.57
N ASP A 128 1.98 55.24 -25.90
CA ASP A 128 1.34 56.41 -26.54
C ASP A 128 -0.15 56.52 -26.15
N ALA A 129 -0.81 55.39 -25.85
CA ALA A 129 -2.18 55.34 -25.34
C ALA A 129 -2.31 55.67 -23.84
N GLY A 130 -1.18 55.81 -23.12
CA GLY A 130 -1.14 55.96 -21.66
C GLY A 130 -1.64 54.70 -20.93
N VAL A 131 -1.38 53.52 -21.49
CA VAL A 131 -1.80 52.23 -20.93
C VAL A 131 -0.56 51.44 -20.51
N ASP A 132 -0.41 51.26 -19.21
CA ASP A 132 0.66 50.43 -18.64
C ASP A 132 0.30 48.95 -18.70
N LEU A 133 1.28 48.09 -18.96
CA LEU A 133 1.13 46.63 -18.92
C LEU A 133 1.41 46.10 -17.52
N ALA A 134 0.49 45.29 -16.98
CA ALA A 134 0.70 44.53 -15.75
C ALA A 134 1.19 43.10 -16.07
N PRO A 135 1.85 42.41 -15.11
CA PRO A 135 2.19 41.00 -15.28
C PRO A 135 0.94 40.16 -15.57
N GLY A 136 1.03 39.25 -16.54
CA GLY A 136 -0.07 38.36 -16.93
C GLY A 136 -1.12 38.97 -17.87
N ASP A 137 -1.06 40.28 -18.16
CA ASP A 137 -1.94 40.89 -19.15
C ASP A 137 -1.76 40.22 -20.53
N VAL A 138 -2.87 40.00 -21.21
CA VAL A 138 -2.88 39.43 -22.56
C VAL A 138 -3.19 40.52 -23.57
N ILE A 139 -2.32 40.62 -24.57
CA ILE A 139 -2.46 41.57 -25.67
C ILE A 139 -2.90 40.82 -26.90
N LEU A 140 -4.01 41.25 -27.51
CA LEU A 140 -4.51 40.73 -28.77
C LEU A 140 -4.36 41.80 -29.86
N VAL A 141 -3.82 41.41 -31.01
CA VAL A 141 -3.84 42.21 -32.24
C VAL A 141 -4.75 41.50 -33.23
N GLY A 142 -5.97 42.03 -33.40
CA GLY A 142 -7.07 41.23 -33.94
C GLY A 142 -7.37 40.06 -32.98
N ASP A 143 -7.30 38.83 -33.48
CA ASP A 143 -7.54 37.60 -32.70
C ASP A 143 -6.25 36.92 -32.23
N GLN A 144 -5.08 37.46 -32.59
CA GLN A 144 -3.79 36.85 -32.28
C GLN A 144 -3.18 37.45 -31.01
N GLN A 145 -2.82 36.59 -30.06
CA GLN A 145 -2.04 36.98 -28.89
C GLN A 145 -0.61 37.33 -29.27
N VAL A 146 -0.15 38.48 -28.78
CA VAL A 146 1.20 39.02 -29.00
C VAL A 146 1.82 39.48 -27.69
N ARG A 147 3.13 39.68 -27.68
CA ARG A 147 3.89 40.27 -26.56
C ARG A 147 4.11 41.75 -26.78
N GLY A 148 4.43 42.48 -25.72
CA GLY A 148 4.68 43.93 -25.79
C GLY A 148 5.86 44.28 -26.70
N GLU A 149 6.88 43.45 -26.72
CA GLU A 149 8.09 43.60 -27.53
C GLU A 149 7.90 43.26 -29.02
N ASP A 150 6.80 42.60 -29.37
CA ASP A 150 6.55 42.16 -30.74
C ASP A 150 6.39 43.35 -31.69
N ALA A 151 6.91 43.17 -32.91
CA ALA A 151 6.74 44.14 -33.98
C ALA A 151 5.29 44.18 -34.41
N LEU A 152 4.78 45.38 -34.67
CA LEU A 152 3.44 45.57 -35.17
C LEU A 152 3.34 45.10 -36.63
N PRO A 153 2.16 44.61 -37.05
CA PRO A 153 1.95 44.27 -38.45
C PRO A 153 2.15 45.50 -39.35
N PRO A 154 2.64 45.32 -40.59
CA PRO A 154 2.85 46.42 -41.51
C PRO A 154 1.54 47.18 -41.78
N VAL A 155 1.65 48.49 -41.96
CA VAL A 155 0.48 49.34 -42.19
C VAL A 155 -0.16 48.97 -43.53
N ARG A 156 -1.45 48.63 -43.49
CA ARG A 156 -2.25 48.45 -44.70
C ARG A 156 -2.81 49.79 -45.13
N TRP A 157 -2.63 50.12 -46.40
CA TRP A 157 -3.08 51.37 -46.98
C TRP A 157 -4.21 51.11 -47.96
N ARG A 158 -5.27 51.94 -47.93
CA ARG A 158 -6.38 51.87 -48.88
C ARG A 158 -6.69 53.24 -49.48
N PRO A 159 -7.24 53.31 -50.71
CA PRO A 159 -7.75 54.56 -51.26
C PRO A 159 -8.87 55.15 -50.38
N PRO A 160 -9.07 56.48 -50.38
CA PRO A 160 -10.25 57.10 -49.76
C PRO A 160 -11.55 56.52 -50.33
N ALA A 161 -12.62 56.46 -49.52
CA ALA A 161 -13.88 55.75 -49.86
C ALA A 161 -14.51 56.15 -51.21
N HIS A 162 -14.25 57.37 -51.69
CA HIS A 162 -14.77 57.95 -52.93
C HIS A 162 -13.83 57.78 -54.14
N ARG A 163 -12.73 57.01 -54.02
CA ARG A 163 -11.76 56.77 -55.10
C ARG A 163 -11.34 55.30 -55.20
N ARG A 164 -11.07 54.83 -56.42
CA ARG A 164 -10.51 53.48 -56.67
C ARG A 164 -9.00 53.41 -56.52
N SER A 165 -8.30 54.54 -56.69
CA SER A 165 -6.87 54.67 -56.49
C SER A 165 -6.55 56.07 -55.96
N ALA A 166 -5.42 56.19 -55.28
CA ALA A 166 -4.90 57.45 -54.79
C ALA A 166 -3.37 57.38 -54.75
N PRO A 167 -2.66 58.51 -54.90
CA PRO A 167 -1.22 58.52 -54.69
C PRO A 167 -0.89 58.16 -53.22
N PRO A 168 0.31 57.63 -52.92
CA PRO A 168 0.68 57.12 -51.59
C PRO A 168 0.42 58.08 -50.42
N TRP A 169 0.61 59.39 -50.62
CA TRP A 169 0.30 60.42 -49.61
C TRP A 169 -1.20 60.66 -49.38
N GLN A 170 -2.08 60.31 -50.32
CA GLN A 170 -3.54 60.40 -50.18
C GLN A 170 -4.18 59.08 -49.75
N MET A 171 -3.42 57.98 -49.69
CA MET A 171 -3.90 56.71 -49.14
C MET A 171 -4.23 56.87 -47.66
N VAL A 172 -5.26 56.18 -47.19
CA VAL A 172 -5.70 56.20 -45.81
C VAL A 172 -5.25 54.90 -45.13
N PRO A 173 -4.63 54.96 -43.94
CA PRO A 173 -4.24 53.76 -43.22
C PRO A 173 -5.50 53.02 -42.73
N VAL A 174 -5.50 51.70 -42.82
CA VAL A 174 -6.51 50.86 -42.18
C VAL A 174 -6.19 50.82 -40.68
N PRO A 175 -7.15 51.18 -39.79
CA PRO A 175 -6.93 51.11 -38.36
C PRO A 175 -6.58 49.71 -37.91
N LEU A 176 -5.59 49.60 -37.02
CA LEU A 176 -5.28 48.35 -36.33
C LEU A 176 -6.10 48.29 -35.04
N ALA A 177 -6.65 47.13 -34.68
CA ALA A 177 -7.27 46.92 -33.38
C ALA A 177 -6.27 46.22 -32.44
N LEU A 178 -6.10 46.77 -31.25
CA LEU A 178 -5.30 46.22 -30.17
C LEU A 178 -6.19 46.10 -28.94
N THR A 179 -6.42 44.89 -28.45
CA THR A 179 -7.21 44.64 -27.25
C THR A 179 -6.31 44.20 -26.12
N LEU A 180 -6.46 44.83 -24.95
CA LEU A 180 -5.77 44.45 -23.72
C LEU A 180 -6.77 43.78 -22.78
N LEU A 181 -6.50 42.51 -22.46
CA LEU A 181 -7.25 41.75 -21.47
C LEU A 181 -6.44 41.75 -20.17
N ARG A 182 -6.98 42.41 -19.14
CA ARG A 182 -6.30 42.53 -17.83
C ARG A 182 -6.26 41.19 -17.12
N ALA A 183 -5.11 40.84 -16.56
CA ALA A 183 -5.03 39.77 -15.59
C ALA A 183 -5.45 40.28 -14.21
N THR A 184 -6.24 39.48 -13.51
CA THR A 184 -6.69 39.77 -12.15
C THR A 184 -5.65 39.26 -11.15
N PRO A 185 -5.11 40.11 -10.26
CA PRO A 185 -4.20 39.66 -9.21
C PRO A 185 -4.97 38.98 -8.08
N VAL A 186 -4.61 37.72 -7.79
CA VAL A 186 -5.15 36.92 -6.68
C VAL A 186 -4.03 36.58 -5.70
N GLN A 187 -4.23 36.89 -4.43
CA GLN A 187 -3.28 36.54 -3.37
C GLN A 187 -3.58 35.14 -2.83
N VAL A 188 -2.70 34.18 -3.07
CA VAL A 188 -2.79 32.85 -2.49
C VAL A 188 -1.93 32.76 -1.23
N MET A 189 -2.54 32.32 -0.14
CA MET A 189 -1.90 32.17 1.16
C MET A 189 -1.95 30.71 1.59
N GLU A 190 -0.78 30.07 1.72
CA GLU A 190 -0.68 28.70 2.20
C GLU A 190 -0.38 28.64 3.71
N GLU A 191 -0.88 27.59 4.35
CA GLU A 191 -0.59 27.28 5.76
C GLU A 191 0.92 27.10 5.97
N GLY A 192 1.54 27.99 6.74
CA GLY A 192 3.01 28.15 6.83
C GLY A 192 3.50 29.57 6.49
N GLY A 193 2.61 30.45 6.00
CA GLY A 193 2.89 31.87 5.78
C GLY A 193 3.40 32.21 4.39
N VAL A 194 3.49 31.23 3.49
CA VAL A 194 3.87 31.45 2.09
C VAL A 194 2.73 32.20 1.39
N THR A 195 3.03 33.41 0.92
CA THR A 195 2.09 34.24 0.15
C THR A 195 2.60 34.36 -1.28
N ARG A 196 1.72 34.08 -2.26
CA ARG A 196 2.00 34.19 -3.69
C ARG A 196 0.96 35.11 -4.33
N ILE A 197 1.36 35.89 -5.33
CA ILE A 197 0.44 36.65 -6.17
C ILE A 197 0.33 35.91 -7.49
N LEU A 198 -0.88 35.47 -7.82
CA LEU A 198 -1.23 34.90 -9.10
C LEU A 198 -1.80 35.98 -10.00
N TRP A 199 -1.46 35.93 -11.28
CA TRP A 199 -2.06 36.76 -12.31
C TRP A 199 -2.84 35.81 -13.21
N THR A 200 -4.16 35.98 -13.28
CA THR A 200 -5.05 35.03 -13.96
C THR A 200 -6.16 35.75 -14.70
N GLN A 201 -6.63 35.13 -15.78
CA GLN A 201 -7.83 35.56 -16.51
C GLN A 201 -9.00 34.60 -16.26
N ALA A 202 -8.81 33.62 -15.37
CA ALA A 202 -9.82 32.66 -15.00
C ALA A 202 -11.02 33.33 -14.34
N ASP A 203 -12.20 32.77 -14.60
CA ASP A 203 -13.43 33.20 -13.96
C ASP A 203 -13.55 32.65 -12.53
N THR A 204 -12.88 31.54 -12.21
CA THR A 204 -13.04 30.82 -10.93
C THR A 204 -11.72 30.52 -10.24
N VAL A 205 -11.75 30.37 -8.91
CA VAL A 205 -10.57 30.00 -8.09
C VAL A 205 -9.96 28.69 -8.58
N ALA A 206 -10.76 27.69 -8.95
CA ALA A 206 -10.26 26.41 -9.47
C ALA A 206 -9.38 26.60 -10.71
N GLN A 207 -9.89 27.33 -11.70
CA GLN A 207 -9.17 27.62 -12.95
C GLN A 207 -7.91 28.45 -12.67
N ALA A 208 -8.01 29.47 -11.83
CA ALA A 208 -6.88 30.32 -11.44
C ALA A 208 -5.73 29.51 -10.81
N LEU A 209 -6.06 28.56 -9.92
CA LEU A 209 -5.07 27.69 -9.28
C LEU A 209 -4.43 26.73 -10.29
N VAL A 210 -5.22 26.14 -11.19
CA VAL A 210 -4.72 25.21 -12.23
C VAL A 210 -3.82 25.93 -13.25
N GLU A 211 -4.22 27.10 -13.73
CA GLU A 211 -3.44 27.93 -14.67
C GLU A 211 -2.05 28.30 -14.11
N ASN A 212 -1.93 28.37 -12.79
CA ASN A 212 -0.70 28.72 -12.09
C ASN A 212 0.00 27.50 -11.46
N ASP A 213 -0.27 26.28 -11.96
CA ASP A 213 0.33 25.02 -11.53
C ASP A 213 0.15 24.69 -10.04
N ILE A 214 -0.86 25.24 -9.38
CA ILE A 214 -1.20 24.94 -7.99
C ILE A 214 -2.22 23.81 -7.97
N GLN A 215 -1.72 22.60 -7.74
CA GLN A 215 -2.55 21.42 -7.59
C GLN A 215 -3.28 21.42 -6.24
N VAL A 216 -4.60 21.23 -6.31
CA VAL A 216 -5.45 20.97 -5.15
C VAL A 216 -5.52 19.47 -4.92
N ARG A 217 -5.25 19.04 -3.68
CA ARG A 217 -5.25 17.61 -3.32
C ARG A 217 -6.48 17.27 -2.50
N GLU A 218 -6.80 15.99 -2.45
CA GLU A 218 -7.87 15.50 -1.57
C GLU A 218 -7.61 15.90 -0.11
N GLY A 219 -8.66 16.37 0.56
CA GLY A 219 -8.59 16.86 1.94
C GLY A 219 -8.07 18.29 2.11
N ASP A 220 -7.50 18.93 1.06
CA ASP A 220 -7.16 20.35 1.12
C ASP A 220 -8.45 21.20 1.25
N VAL A 221 -8.37 22.30 1.99
CA VAL A 221 -9.46 23.29 2.09
C VAL A 221 -9.03 24.59 1.44
N ILE A 222 -9.89 25.09 0.55
CA ILE A 222 -9.68 26.32 -0.20
C ILE A 222 -10.79 27.29 0.17
N LEU A 223 -10.41 28.50 0.56
CA LEU A 223 -11.33 29.56 0.98
C LEU A 223 -10.94 30.88 0.30
N PRO A 224 -11.83 31.52 -0.48
CA PRO A 224 -13.14 31.04 -0.93
C PRO A 224 -13.08 29.72 -1.71
N GLY A 225 -14.22 29.04 -1.84
CA GLY A 225 -14.31 27.73 -2.49
C GLY A 225 -13.82 27.74 -3.95
N LEU A 226 -13.58 26.55 -4.49
CA LEU A 226 -13.04 26.37 -5.84
C LEU A 226 -13.93 26.98 -6.95
N ASP A 227 -15.23 27.06 -6.72
CA ASP A 227 -16.25 27.63 -7.60
C ASP A 227 -16.43 29.14 -7.45
N ALA A 228 -15.79 29.76 -6.45
CA ALA A 228 -15.91 31.20 -6.23
C ALA A 228 -15.35 31.98 -7.43
N THR A 229 -16.07 33.03 -7.83
CA THR A 229 -15.66 33.94 -8.90
C THR A 229 -14.40 34.71 -8.49
N VAL A 230 -13.45 34.83 -9.42
CA VAL A 230 -12.22 35.59 -9.19
C VAL A 230 -12.53 37.09 -9.22
N GLU A 231 -12.11 37.79 -8.16
CA GLU A 231 -12.27 39.23 -8.04
C GLU A 231 -10.92 39.93 -7.84
N PRO A 232 -10.75 41.19 -8.29
CA PRO A 232 -9.53 41.96 -8.04
C PRO A 232 -9.21 42.08 -6.56
N GLY A 233 -7.98 41.69 -6.17
CA GLY A 233 -7.52 41.75 -4.78
C GLY A 233 -8.03 40.60 -3.89
N MET A 234 -8.68 39.60 -4.48
CA MET A 234 -9.13 38.40 -3.79
C MET A 234 -7.99 37.70 -3.06
N ARG A 235 -8.27 37.21 -1.85
CA ARG A 235 -7.37 36.35 -1.07
C ARG A 235 -7.91 34.94 -1.03
N VAL A 236 -7.11 33.99 -1.49
CA VAL A 236 -7.41 32.56 -1.47
C VAL A 236 -6.50 31.89 -0.44
N TYR A 237 -7.10 31.32 0.59
CA TYR A 237 -6.41 30.57 1.63
C TYR A 237 -6.43 29.08 1.29
N ILE A 238 -5.27 28.45 1.27
CA ILE A 238 -5.13 26.99 1.09
C ILE A 238 -4.61 26.38 2.39
N ARG A 239 -5.44 25.55 3.01
CA ARG A 239 -5.05 24.69 4.14
C ARG A 239 -4.78 23.29 3.61
N ARG A 240 -3.52 22.87 3.70
CA ARG A 240 -3.06 21.60 3.13
C ARG A 240 -3.37 20.46 4.08
N ALA A 241 -3.93 19.37 3.55
CA ALA A 241 -3.98 18.12 4.30
C ALA A 241 -2.61 17.43 4.27
N THR A 242 -2.18 16.91 5.41
CA THR A 242 -0.90 16.20 5.57
C THR A 242 -1.05 14.77 5.08
N PRO A 243 -0.22 14.29 4.14
CA PRO A 243 -0.26 12.90 3.70
C PRO A 243 0.33 11.97 4.75
N ILE A 244 -0.37 10.88 4.99
CA ILE A 244 -0.02 9.80 5.93
C ILE A 244 -0.32 8.44 5.29
N ILE A 245 0.33 7.41 5.80
CA ILE A 245 0.12 6.02 5.38
C ILE A 245 -0.44 5.27 6.58
N ILE A 246 -1.53 4.54 6.40
CA ILE A 246 -2.14 3.72 7.47
C ILE A 246 -2.03 2.25 7.09
N LEU A 247 -1.43 1.45 7.96
CA LEU A 247 -1.29 0.00 7.82
C LEU A 247 -2.24 -0.69 8.79
N VAL A 248 -3.27 -1.35 8.26
CA VAL A 248 -4.32 -1.98 9.07
C VAL A 248 -4.94 -3.15 8.33
N ASP A 249 -5.26 -4.24 9.03
CA ASP A 249 -5.96 -5.41 8.47
C ASP A 249 -5.27 -5.99 7.22
N GLY A 250 -3.92 -5.94 7.19
CA GLY A 250 -3.09 -6.38 6.06
C GLY A 250 -3.11 -5.46 4.83
N ARG A 251 -3.70 -4.26 4.93
CA ARG A 251 -3.83 -3.27 3.86
C ARG A 251 -3.00 -2.02 4.14
N THR A 252 -2.59 -1.35 3.06
CA THR A 252 -1.99 -0.01 3.09
C THR A 252 -3.02 0.98 2.56
N ILE A 253 -3.30 2.02 3.34
CA ILE A 253 -4.24 3.10 2.99
C ILE A 253 -3.44 4.40 2.93
N ASP A 254 -3.35 5.00 1.74
CA ASP A 254 -2.83 6.35 1.57
C ASP A 254 -3.94 7.34 1.93
N ALA A 255 -3.71 8.15 2.96
CA ALA A 255 -4.69 9.09 3.47
C ALA A 255 -4.09 10.49 3.60
N ARG A 256 -4.96 11.50 3.66
CA ARG A 256 -4.56 12.88 3.95
C ARG A 256 -5.45 13.41 5.06
N THR A 257 -4.85 14.02 6.08
CA THR A 257 -5.57 14.50 7.26
C THR A 257 -5.19 15.94 7.58
N ARG A 258 -6.16 16.71 8.09
CA ARG A 258 -5.92 18.06 8.63
C ARG A 258 -5.77 18.05 10.15
N THR A 259 -5.97 16.89 10.77
CA THR A 259 -5.86 16.75 12.21
C THR A 259 -4.40 16.75 12.64
N LYS A 260 -4.16 17.13 13.89
CA LYS A 260 -2.80 17.27 14.44
C LYS A 260 -2.31 16.01 15.15
N ARG A 261 -3.16 15.02 15.39
CA ARG A 261 -2.85 13.84 16.20
C ARG A 261 -3.30 12.56 15.52
N VAL A 262 -2.54 11.49 15.70
CA VAL A 262 -2.78 10.17 15.10
C VAL A 262 -4.19 9.66 15.35
N GLY A 263 -4.69 9.74 16.58
CA GLY A 263 -6.02 9.24 16.94
C GLY A 263 -7.17 9.96 16.22
N ASP A 264 -7.02 11.26 15.98
CA ASP A 264 -8.01 12.03 15.23
C ASP A 264 -7.92 11.74 13.73
N ALA A 265 -6.70 11.53 13.21
CA ALA A 265 -6.48 11.14 11.82
C ALA A 265 -7.10 9.78 11.49
N LEU A 266 -6.95 8.80 12.39
CA LEU A 266 -7.58 7.48 12.24
C LEU A 266 -9.10 7.58 12.23
N ARG A 267 -9.68 8.44 13.09
CA ARG A 267 -11.13 8.68 13.12
C ARG A 267 -11.62 9.37 11.84
N GLU A 268 -10.90 10.37 11.33
CA GLU A 268 -11.20 11.04 10.05
C GLU A 268 -11.14 10.03 8.88
N ALA A 269 -10.19 9.08 8.91
CA ALA A 269 -10.09 7.99 7.95
C ALA A 269 -11.14 6.88 8.13
N GLY A 270 -12.07 7.00 9.10
CA GLY A 270 -13.12 6.01 9.36
C GLY A 270 -12.62 4.71 10.02
N ILE A 271 -11.42 4.71 10.59
CA ILE A 271 -10.82 3.54 11.24
C ILE A 271 -11.14 3.56 12.73
N LEU A 272 -11.95 2.60 13.16
CA LEU A 272 -12.30 2.40 14.56
C LEU A 272 -11.35 1.39 15.20
N LEU A 273 -10.87 1.73 16.40
CA LEU A 273 -10.07 0.86 17.24
C LEU A 273 -10.99 0.16 18.24
N ALA A 274 -10.78 -1.13 18.47
CA ALA A 274 -11.59 -1.92 19.39
C ALA A 274 -10.73 -2.54 20.50
N GLY A 275 -11.28 -2.56 21.72
CA GLY A 275 -10.70 -3.28 22.85
C GLY A 275 -9.22 -2.93 23.10
N ALA A 276 -8.35 -3.90 22.82
CA ALA A 276 -6.91 -3.84 23.09
C ALA A 276 -6.06 -3.56 21.83
N ASP A 277 -6.68 -3.15 20.71
CA ASP A 277 -5.97 -2.78 19.48
C ASP A 277 -4.80 -1.82 19.77
N GLN A 278 -3.66 -2.08 19.14
CA GLN A 278 -2.45 -1.29 19.34
C GLN A 278 -2.17 -0.41 18.13
N VAL A 279 -1.70 0.82 18.39
CA VAL A 279 -1.37 1.79 17.34
C VAL A 279 0.03 2.35 17.57
N GLN A 280 0.81 2.34 16.50
CA GLN A 280 2.16 2.92 16.46
C GLN A 280 2.30 3.87 15.26
N PRO A 281 2.62 5.15 15.46
CA PRO A 281 2.82 5.85 16.73
C PRO A 281 1.57 5.92 17.61
N ARG A 282 1.73 6.31 18.88
CA ARG A 282 0.63 6.45 19.85
C ARG A 282 -0.42 7.46 19.35
N LEU A 283 -1.66 7.31 19.81
CA LEU A 283 -2.80 8.13 19.38
C LEU A 283 -2.62 9.64 19.59
N ASP A 284 -1.83 10.04 20.58
CA ASP A 284 -1.55 11.44 20.89
C ASP A 284 -0.35 12.01 20.12
N ALA A 285 0.41 11.19 19.41
CA ALA A 285 1.57 11.63 18.65
C ALA A 285 1.18 12.66 17.57
N PRO A 286 2.00 13.71 17.36
CA PRO A 286 1.72 14.73 16.35
C PRO A 286 1.86 14.15 14.94
N VAL A 287 0.91 14.46 14.07
CA VAL A 287 0.95 14.06 12.65
C VAL A 287 1.94 14.93 11.89
N HIS A 288 2.74 14.31 11.03
CA HIS A 288 3.65 14.98 10.10
C HIS A 288 3.63 14.29 8.73
N GLU A 289 4.19 14.97 7.73
CA GLU A 289 4.24 14.48 6.35
C GLU A 289 4.95 13.12 6.26
N GLY A 290 4.35 12.18 5.50
CA GLY A 290 4.89 10.85 5.26
C GLY A 290 4.83 9.91 6.47
N MET A 291 4.17 10.29 7.57
CA MET A 291 4.03 9.45 8.74
C MET A 291 3.31 8.13 8.39
N THR A 292 3.88 7.01 8.82
CA THR A 292 3.24 5.69 8.75
C THR A 292 2.63 5.34 10.11
N ILE A 293 1.33 5.09 10.15
CA ILE A 293 0.58 4.65 11.32
C ILE A 293 0.24 3.17 11.14
N ARG A 294 0.80 2.30 11.98
CA ARG A 294 0.51 0.87 12.02
C ARG A 294 -0.50 0.57 13.10
N ILE A 295 -1.51 -0.22 12.76
CA ILE A 295 -2.51 -0.74 13.67
C ILE A 295 -2.37 -2.26 13.70
N THR A 296 -2.26 -2.82 14.90
CA THR A 296 -2.28 -4.26 15.15
C THR A 296 -3.60 -4.60 15.84
N ARG A 297 -4.40 -5.47 15.22
CA ARG A 297 -5.68 -5.91 15.78
C ARG A 297 -5.44 -6.91 16.88
N VAL A 298 -5.95 -6.64 18.08
CA VAL A 298 -5.75 -7.51 19.24
C VAL A 298 -7.07 -8.12 19.68
N GLN A 299 -7.12 -9.46 19.71
CA GLN A 299 -8.28 -10.20 20.19
C GLN A 299 -7.85 -11.21 21.26
N GLU A 300 -8.64 -11.33 22.31
CA GLU A 300 -8.48 -12.39 23.31
C GLU A 300 -9.69 -13.32 23.24
N ARG A 301 -9.44 -14.63 23.20
CA ARG A 301 -10.48 -15.66 23.17
C ARG A 301 -10.25 -16.68 24.27
N VAL A 302 -11.34 -17.28 24.73
CA VAL A 302 -11.29 -18.43 25.64
C VAL A 302 -11.31 -19.71 24.80
N ALA A 303 -10.36 -20.60 25.07
CA ALA A 303 -10.29 -21.93 24.46
C ALA A 303 -10.35 -23.01 25.54
N TYR A 304 -10.95 -24.15 25.22
CA TYR A 304 -11.03 -25.32 26.10
C TYR A 304 -10.29 -26.49 25.48
N GLU A 305 -9.56 -27.23 26.31
CA GLU A 305 -8.90 -28.48 25.94
C GLU A 305 -9.35 -29.58 26.90
N GLU A 306 -9.62 -30.78 26.37
CA GLU A 306 -10.10 -31.92 27.13
C GLU A 306 -9.15 -33.10 27.03
N GLU A 307 -8.91 -33.74 28.17
CA GLU A 307 -8.06 -34.92 28.30
C GLU A 307 -8.82 -36.02 29.07
N LEU A 308 -8.73 -37.26 28.58
CA LEU A 308 -9.36 -38.40 29.24
C LEU A 308 -8.50 -38.91 30.41
N LEU A 309 -9.06 -38.97 31.61
CA LEU A 309 -8.40 -39.56 32.77
C LEU A 309 -8.67 -41.07 32.83
N PRO A 310 -7.64 -41.92 32.95
CA PRO A 310 -7.83 -43.36 33.03
C PRO A 310 -8.57 -43.75 34.32
N PHE A 311 -9.23 -44.91 34.30
CA PHE A 311 -9.87 -45.50 35.47
C PHE A 311 -9.14 -46.75 35.96
N GLU A 312 -9.26 -47.03 37.25
CA GLU A 312 -8.68 -48.23 37.86
C GLU A 312 -9.58 -49.45 37.66
N THR A 313 -8.96 -50.65 37.62
CA THR A 313 -9.71 -51.92 37.65
C THR A 313 -9.53 -52.60 39.01
N VAL A 314 -10.63 -52.79 39.73
CA VAL A 314 -10.68 -53.42 41.05
C VAL A 314 -11.27 -54.82 40.94
N TRP A 315 -10.69 -55.77 41.66
CA TRP A 315 -11.16 -57.15 41.73
C TRP A 315 -11.86 -57.39 43.06
N GLU A 316 -13.14 -57.74 43.02
CA GLU A 316 -13.95 -57.97 44.22
C GLU A 316 -14.46 -59.43 44.26
N PRO A 317 -14.48 -60.08 45.42
CA PRO A 317 -14.98 -61.45 45.56
C PRO A 317 -16.50 -61.55 45.41
N ASP A 318 -16.98 -62.64 44.83
CA ASP A 318 -18.41 -62.98 44.76
C ASP A 318 -18.63 -64.44 45.19
N ASP A 319 -19.25 -64.63 46.35
CA ASP A 319 -19.50 -65.94 46.97
C ASP A 319 -20.62 -66.74 46.28
N SER A 320 -21.40 -66.10 45.40
CA SER A 320 -22.43 -66.77 44.60
C SER A 320 -21.87 -67.34 43.29
N LEU A 321 -20.77 -66.76 42.80
CA LEU A 321 -20.15 -67.06 41.53
C LEU A 321 -19.15 -68.23 41.68
N LEU A 322 -19.20 -69.18 40.74
CA LEU A 322 -18.32 -70.36 40.76
C LEU A 322 -16.85 -69.94 40.66
N ILE A 323 -15.97 -70.62 41.42
CA ILE A 323 -14.53 -70.44 41.31
C ILE A 323 -14.06 -70.54 39.85
N ASP A 324 -13.02 -69.79 39.50
CA ASP A 324 -12.46 -69.66 38.15
C ASP A 324 -13.39 -69.00 37.12
N THR A 325 -14.56 -68.50 37.53
CA THR A 325 -15.40 -67.65 36.69
C THR A 325 -15.29 -66.18 37.13
N ARG A 326 -15.52 -65.29 36.16
CA ARG A 326 -15.41 -63.84 36.33
C ARG A 326 -16.58 -63.18 35.60
N ARG A 327 -17.07 -62.07 36.15
CA ARG A 327 -18.02 -61.19 35.46
C ARG A 327 -17.71 -59.74 35.74
N VAL A 328 -18.12 -58.87 34.82
CA VAL A 328 -18.06 -57.42 35.08
C VAL A 328 -19.17 -57.09 36.08
N GLY A 329 -18.79 -56.57 37.25
CA GLY A 329 -19.74 -56.05 38.24
C GLY A 329 -20.16 -54.62 37.88
N GLN A 330 -19.17 -53.77 37.62
CA GLN A 330 -19.35 -52.39 37.16
C GLN A 330 -18.39 -52.10 36.00
N ALA A 331 -18.91 -51.53 34.92
CA ALA A 331 -18.07 -51.03 33.83
C ALA A 331 -17.37 -49.75 34.28
N GLY A 332 -16.06 -49.64 33.99
CA GLY A 332 -15.33 -48.40 34.27
C GLY A 332 -15.61 -47.33 33.23
N ARG A 333 -15.48 -46.08 33.63
CA ARG A 333 -15.63 -44.91 32.74
C ARG A 333 -14.45 -43.97 32.94
N PRO A 334 -13.80 -43.49 31.88
CA PRO A 334 -12.74 -42.51 32.01
C PRO A 334 -13.30 -41.20 32.58
N GLY A 335 -12.48 -40.51 33.35
CA GLY A 335 -12.77 -39.15 33.76
C GLY A 335 -12.47 -38.17 32.62
N VAL A 336 -12.84 -36.90 32.81
CA VAL A 336 -12.57 -35.82 31.85
C VAL A 336 -11.94 -34.67 32.60
N LEU A 337 -10.69 -34.37 32.30
CA LEU A 337 -10.00 -33.16 32.72
C LEU A 337 -10.22 -32.08 31.66
N ARG A 338 -10.63 -30.88 32.09
CA ARG A 338 -10.80 -29.73 31.19
C ARG A 338 -9.88 -28.59 31.63
N ARG A 339 -9.17 -28.03 30.66
CA ARG A 339 -8.31 -26.85 30.82
C ARG A 339 -8.92 -25.67 30.09
N ARG A 340 -8.95 -24.49 30.72
CA ARG A 340 -9.39 -23.23 30.11
C ARG A 340 -8.18 -22.34 29.85
N TYR A 341 -7.99 -21.95 28.60
CA TYR A 341 -6.93 -21.05 28.18
C TYR A 341 -7.49 -19.70 27.74
N ARG A 342 -6.78 -18.62 28.08
CA ARG A 342 -6.92 -17.33 27.40
C ARG A 342 -5.87 -17.25 26.30
N VAL A 343 -6.33 -17.09 25.07
CA VAL A 343 -5.51 -17.07 23.87
C VAL A 343 -5.55 -15.67 23.27
N ARG A 344 -4.38 -15.05 23.11
CA ARG A 344 -4.21 -13.73 22.51
C ARG A 344 -3.83 -13.87 21.04
N TYR A 345 -4.57 -13.17 20.20
CA TYR A 345 -4.35 -13.08 18.77
C TYR A 345 -3.95 -11.66 18.37
N GLU A 346 -2.94 -11.54 17.52
CA GLU A 346 -2.52 -10.30 16.89
C GLU A 346 -2.61 -10.47 15.37
N ASP A 347 -3.39 -9.61 14.71
CA ASP A 347 -3.72 -9.70 13.27
C ASP A 347 -4.19 -11.11 12.83
N GLY A 348 -4.94 -11.77 13.73
CA GLY A 348 -5.50 -13.11 13.52
C GLY A 348 -4.54 -14.28 13.82
N GLN A 349 -3.29 -14.01 14.20
CA GLN A 349 -2.31 -15.04 14.55
C GLN A 349 -2.21 -15.20 16.06
N GLU A 350 -2.20 -16.44 16.56
CA GLU A 350 -2.01 -16.74 17.98
C GLU A 350 -0.57 -16.37 18.39
N VAL A 351 -0.43 -15.42 19.32
CA VAL A 351 0.87 -14.95 19.82
C VAL A 351 1.15 -15.39 21.26
N ALA A 352 0.10 -15.66 22.04
CA ALA A 352 0.24 -16.13 23.41
C ALA A 352 -0.95 -17.00 23.84
N ARG A 353 -0.68 -17.97 24.70
CA ARG A 353 -1.67 -18.85 25.33
C ARG A 353 -1.35 -19.00 26.81
N THR A 354 -2.30 -18.65 27.67
CA THR A 354 -2.16 -18.72 29.13
C THR A 354 -3.21 -19.65 29.72
N LEU A 355 -2.77 -20.65 30.49
CA LEU A 355 -3.68 -21.50 31.27
C LEU A 355 -4.28 -20.67 32.40
N GLU A 356 -5.60 -20.56 32.44
CA GLU A 356 -6.31 -19.80 33.48
C GLU A 356 -6.92 -20.70 34.55
N ASP A 357 -7.33 -21.90 34.17
CA ASP A 357 -8.10 -22.78 35.03
C ASP A 357 -8.00 -24.24 34.55
N GLU A 358 -8.05 -25.18 35.49
CA GLU A 358 -7.99 -26.62 35.25
C GLU A 358 -8.87 -27.33 36.27
N TRP A 359 -9.81 -28.15 35.80
CA TRP A 359 -10.69 -28.91 36.70
C TRP A 359 -11.16 -30.22 36.08
N VAL A 360 -11.51 -31.17 36.96
CA VAL A 360 -12.12 -32.44 36.56
C VAL A 360 -13.61 -32.22 36.34
N VAL A 361 -14.05 -32.35 35.09
CA VAL A 361 -15.48 -32.25 34.71
C VAL A 361 -16.22 -33.52 35.10
N GLN A 362 -15.54 -34.66 35.02
CA GLN A 362 -16.08 -35.97 35.38
C GLN A 362 -14.98 -36.81 36.03
N GLU A 363 -15.24 -37.31 37.24
CA GLU A 363 -14.32 -38.23 37.92
C GLU A 363 -14.30 -39.60 37.21
N PRO A 364 -13.14 -40.27 37.10
CA PRO A 364 -13.07 -41.62 36.56
C PRO A 364 -13.83 -42.59 37.46
N GLU A 365 -14.71 -43.40 36.86
CA GLU A 365 -15.40 -44.49 37.55
C GLU A 365 -14.59 -45.78 37.41
N ARG A 366 -14.23 -46.39 38.54
CA ARG A 366 -13.50 -47.67 38.56
C ARG A 366 -14.28 -48.80 37.86
N LYS A 367 -13.57 -49.68 37.19
CA LYS A 367 -14.10 -50.95 36.66
C LYS A 367 -14.02 -52.02 37.74
N VAL A 368 -15.15 -52.61 38.11
CA VAL A 368 -15.18 -53.72 39.08
C VAL A 368 -15.32 -55.04 38.35
N ILE A 369 -14.36 -55.95 38.54
CA ILE A 369 -14.44 -57.33 38.06
C ILE A 369 -14.67 -58.25 39.26
N LEU A 370 -15.80 -58.95 39.24
CA LEU A 370 -16.16 -59.92 40.26
C LEU A 370 -15.52 -61.27 39.95
N TYR A 371 -14.87 -61.89 40.94
CA TYR A 371 -14.31 -63.23 40.82
C TYR A 371 -15.00 -64.21 41.77
N GLY A 372 -15.24 -65.44 41.29
CA GLY A 372 -16.01 -66.41 42.04
C GLY A 372 -15.25 -67.07 43.20
N ARG A 373 -15.95 -67.25 44.33
CA ARG A 373 -15.50 -68.00 45.51
C ARG A 373 -16.32 -69.23 45.81
N LYS A 374 -17.43 -69.45 45.09
CA LYS A 374 -18.28 -70.63 45.28
C LYS A 374 -17.57 -71.89 44.80
N ILE A 375 -17.27 -72.76 45.74
CA ILE A 375 -16.67 -74.08 45.49
C ILE A 375 -17.76 -75.12 45.65
N ILE A 376 -17.86 -76.01 44.68
CA ILE A 376 -18.77 -77.15 44.70
C ILE A 376 -17.97 -78.42 44.43
N PRO A 377 -18.31 -79.56 45.06
CA PRO A 377 -17.70 -80.84 44.70
C PRO A 377 -18.11 -81.21 43.28
N ARG A 378 -17.13 -81.61 42.47
CA ARG A 378 -17.33 -82.17 41.12
C ARG A 378 -16.83 -83.60 41.09
N THR A 379 -17.46 -84.45 40.30
CA THR A 379 -17.05 -85.84 40.14
C THR A 379 -16.60 -86.11 38.72
N ALA A 380 -15.56 -86.93 38.57
CA ALA A 380 -15.10 -87.39 37.27
C ALA A 380 -14.73 -88.87 37.34
N MET A 381 -14.91 -89.56 36.21
CA MET A 381 -14.44 -90.94 36.06
C MET A 381 -13.04 -90.93 35.45
N THR A 382 -12.10 -91.62 36.08
CA THR A 382 -10.72 -91.76 35.61
C THR A 382 -10.36 -93.24 35.45
N PRO A 383 -9.26 -93.59 34.76
CA PRO A 383 -8.76 -94.97 34.67
C PRO A 383 -8.47 -95.60 36.04
N ASP A 384 -8.18 -94.78 37.05
CA ASP A 384 -7.84 -95.22 38.41
C ASP A 384 -9.05 -95.19 39.37
N GLY A 385 -10.25 -94.96 38.84
CA GLY A 385 -11.51 -94.93 39.57
C GLY A 385 -12.17 -93.54 39.62
N PRO A 386 -13.36 -93.43 40.25
CA PRO A 386 -14.04 -92.15 40.41
C PRO A 386 -13.27 -91.22 41.35
N ILE A 387 -13.12 -89.95 40.96
CA ILE A 387 -12.54 -88.91 41.80
C ILE A 387 -13.57 -87.83 42.12
N THR A 388 -13.47 -87.25 43.31
CA THR A 388 -14.16 -86.01 43.68
C THR A 388 -13.11 -84.90 43.82
N TYR A 389 -13.32 -83.79 43.12
CA TYR A 389 -12.39 -82.67 43.06
C TYR A 389 -13.12 -81.34 43.28
N TRP A 390 -12.39 -80.34 43.79
CA TRP A 390 -12.93 -79.00 44.06
C TRP A 390 -12.48 -77.97 43.05
N ARG A 391 -11.38 -78.23 42.32
CA ARG A 391 -10.87 -77.36 41.26
C ARG A 391 -10.10 -78.18 40.23
N LYS A 392 -10.27 -77.85 38.96
CA LYS A 392 -9.47 -78.37 37.85
C LYS A 392 -8.64 -77.22 37.30
N ILE A 393 -7.33 -77.42 37.20
CA ILE A 393 -6.41 -76.42 36.62
C ILE A 393 -5.67 -77.02 35.44
N ARG A 394 -5.39 -76.20 34.43
CA ARG A 394 -4.47 -76.56 33.34
C ARG A 394 -3.06 -76.15 33.76
N ALA A 395 -2.16 -77.11 33.92
CA ALA A 395 -0.78 -76.86 34.32
C ALA A 395 0.22 -77.49 33.35
N TYR A 396 1.37 -76.85 33.17
CA TYR A 396 2.47 -77.43 32.42
C TYR A 396 3.13 -78.49 33.29
N THR A 397 3.26 -79.70 32.79
CA THR A 397 3.83 -80.81 33.54
C THR A 397 5.24 -81.12 33.07
N THR A 398 6.18 -81.17 34.02
CA THR A 398 7.54 -81.74 33.86
C THR A 398 7.68 -83.01 34.66
N SER A 399 8.83 -83.68 34.63
CA SER A 399 9.10 -84.79 35.54
C SER A 399 10.52 -84.76 36.10
N TYR A 400 10.66 -85.25 37.33
CA TYR A 400 11.93 -85.40 38.04
C TYR A 400 12.03 -86.77 38.71
N SER A 401 13.24 -87.17 39.05
CA SER A 401 13.54 -88.32 39.93
C SER A 401 14.71 -87.94 40.85
N PRO A 402 14.98 -88.68 41.94
CA PRO A 402 16.09 -88.36 42.85
C PRO A 402 17.41 -88.09 42.13
N SER A 403 17.84 -88.98 41.23
CA SER A 403 19.10 -88.82 40.49
C SER A 403 19.10 -87.67 39.47
N ARG A 404 17.93 -87.23 39.03
CA ARG A 404 17.73 -86.17 38.01
C ARG A 404 17.43 -84.79 38.61
N SER A 405 17.28 -84.72 39.94
CA SER A 405 17.02 -83.48 40.68
C SER A 405 18.22 -82.56 40.81
N GLY A 406 19.43 -83.03 40.45
CA GLY A 406 20.68 -82.28 40.60
C GLY A 406 21.24 -82.24 42.03
N THR A 407 20.65 -83.00 42.96
CA THR A 407 21.14 -83.12 44.36
C THR A 407 22.24 -84.19 44.45
N ASP A 408 23.35 -83.87 45.12
CA ASP A 408 24.43 -84.83 45.36
C ASP A 408 23.92 -86.04 46.19
N PRO A 409 24.09 -87.29 45.71
CA PRO A 409 23.63 -88.50 46.41
C PRO A 409 24.20 -88.73 47.80
N SER A 410 25.34 -88.11 48.14
CA SER A 410 25.99 -88.24 49.45
C SER A 410 25.33 -87.38 50.55
N LEU A 411 24.45 -86.46 50.17
CA LEU A 411 23.83 -85.54 51.12
C LEU A 411 22.70 -86.21 51.93
N PRO A 412 22.56 -85.93 53.24
CA PRO A 412 21.53 -86.53 54.10
C PRO A 412 20.07 -86.27 53.66
N TRP A 413 19.85 -85.27 52.80
CA TRP A 413 18.55 -84.89 52.25
C TRP A 413 18.34 -85.34 50.80
N TYR A 414 19.27 -86.11 50.22
CA TYR A 414 19.07 -86.71 48.90
C TYR A 414 17.79 -87.55 48.87
N GLY A 415 17.00 -87.38 47.80
CA GLY A 415 15.72 -88.07 47.64
C GLY A 415 14.66 -87.68 48.66
N ARG A 416 14.77 -86.52 49.32
CA ARG A 416 13.73 -85.95 50.18
C ARG A 416 13.10 -84.70 49.55
N THR A 417 11.79 -84.65 49.59
CA THR A 417 10.98 -83.51 49.11
C THR A 417 10.87 -82.40 50.16
N ARG A 418 10.34 -81.24 49.78
CA ARG A 418 10.12 -80.09 50.65
C ARG A 418 9.33 -80.40 51.94
N LEU A 419 8.34 -81.30 51.89
CA LEU A 419 7.57 -81.77 53.05
C LEU A 419 8.19 -82.98 53.76
N GLY A 420 9.36 -83.44 53.32
CA GLY A 420 10.07 -84.57 53.93
C GLY A 420 9.62 -85.95 53.45
N PHE A 421 8.73 -86.03 52.46
CA PHE A 421 8.41 -87.31 51.81
C PHE A 421 9.62 -87.82 51.01
N LYS A 422 9.73 -89.14 50.84
CA LYS A 422 10.64 -89.74 49.87
C LYS A 422 10.22 -89.30 48.46
N ALA A 423 11.14 -88.72 47.70
CA ALA A 423 10.93 -88.37 46.31
C ALA A 423 10.72 -89.66 45.49
N GLY A 424 9.71 -89.65 44.62
CA GLY A 424 9.26 -90.84 43.91
C GLY A 424 7.85 -90.64 43.34
N LYS A 425 7.32 -91.68 42.68
CA LYS A 425 5.98 -91.64 42.10
C LYS A 425 4.92 -91.36 43.18
N GLY A 426 4.05 -90.40 42.91
CA GLY A 426 2.99 -89.95 43.82
C GLY A 426 3.33 -88.69 44.62
N VAL A 427 4.54 -88.14 44.52
CA VAL A 427 4.90 -86.83 45.12
C VAL A 427 5.28 -85.87 44.01
N VAL A 428 4.63 -84.70 43.96
CA VAL A 428 4.87 -83.70 42.91
C VAL A 428 5.40 -82.39 43.47
N GLY A 429 6.23 -81.73 42.67
CA GLY A 429 6.70 -80.37 42.85
C GLY A 429 5.69 -79.36 42.32
N VAL A 430 5.40 -78.31 43.08
CA VAL A 430 4.43 -77.27 42.69
C VAL A 430 4.92 -75.88 43.07
N ASP A 431 4.26 -74.86 42.54
CA ASP A 431 4.25 -73.52 43.12
C ASP A 431 3.19 -73.44 44.24
N PRO A 432 3.58 -73.24 45.52
CA PRO A 432 2.64 -73.12 46.64
C PRO A 432 1.62 -71.97 46.50
N ALA A 433 1.88 -70.97 45.65
CA ALA A 433 0.94 -69.89 45.35
C ALA A 433 -0.20 -70.33 44.40
N VAL A 434 -0.07 -71.50 43.77
CA VAL A 434 -1.07 -72.07 42.83
C VAL A 434 -1.70 -73.33 43.38
N ILE A 435 -0.90 -74.24 43.96
CA ILE A 435 -1.36 -75.47 44.59
C ILE A 435 -0.77 -75.54 46.00
N ASN A 436 -1.63 -75.57 47.01
CA ASN A 436 -1.18 -75.60 48.40
C ASN A 436 -0.33 -76.85 48.68
N MET A 437 0.74 -76.69 49.45
CA MET A 437 1.52 -77.83 49.93
C MET A 437 0.62 -78.78 50.73
N GLY A 438 0.76 -80.08 50.49
CA GLY A 438 -0.07 -81.14 51.05
C GLY A 438 -1.39 -81.39 50.29
N GLN A 439 -1.73 -80.58 49.29
CA GLN A 439 -2.93 -80.80 48.46
C GLN A 439 -2.83 -82.13 47.71
N LYS A 440 -3.88 -82.94 47.82
CA LYS A 440 -4.04 -84.16 47.01
C LYS A 440 -4.54 -83.79 45.62
N LEU A 441 -3.96 -84.39 44.60
CA LEU A 441 -4.31 -84.13 43.21
C LEU A 441 -4.31 -85.41 42.38
N TYR A 442 -4.94 -85.34 41.21
CA TYR A 442 -4.94 -86.39 40.21
C TYR A 442 -4.50 -85.81 38.87
N VAL A 443 -3.54 -86.46 38.21
CA VAL A 443 -3.09 -86.10 36.86
C VAL A 443 -3.31 -87.30 35.93
N PRO A 444 -4.12 -87.16 34.87
CA PRO A 444 -4.39 -88.27 33.94
C PRO A 444 -3.09 -88.81 33.33
N GLY A 445 -2.92 -90.14 33.36
CA GLY A 445 -1.70 -90.81 32.91
C GLY A 445 -0.62 -90.95 33.98
N TYR A 446 -0.66 -90.15 35.06
CA TYR A 446 0.27 -90.28 36.19
C TYR A 446 -0.38 -90.95 37.41
N GLY A 447 -1.64 -90.59 37.70
CA GLY A 447 -2.42 -91.10 38.82
C GLY A 447 -2.54 -90.10 39.98
N PHE A 448 -2.79 -90.65 41.18
CA PHE A 448 -2.92 -89.89 42.42
C PHE A 448 -1.57 -89.36 42.91
N ALA A 449 -1.56 -88.13 43.39
CA ALA A 449 -0.36 -87.51 43.93
C ALA A 449 -0.65 -86.55 45.09
N ILE A 450 0.41 -86.20 45.82
CA ILE A 450 0.42 -85.12 46.81
C ILE A 450 1.41 -84.04 46.40
N ALA A 451 1.01 -82.77 46.53
CA ALA A 451 1.90 -81.62 46.42
C ALA A 451 2.89 -81.60 47.60
N GLY A 452 3.99 -82.34 47.47
CA GLY A 452 4.93 -82.59 48.54
C GLY A 452 6.27 -81.90 48.36
N ASP A 453 6.54 -81.39 47.16
CA ASP A 453 7.82 -80.80 46.82
C ASP A 453 7.71 -79.39 46.25
N THR A 454 8.84 -78.69 46.23
CA THR A 454 9.00 -77.39 45.58
C THR A 454 10.37 -77.36 44.91
N GLY A 455 10.56 -76.52 43.90
CA GLY A 455 11.85 -76.38 43.24
C GLY A 455 11.88 -75.12 42.39
N ASN A 456 12.60 -75.17 41.27
CA ASN A 456 12.57 -74.09 40.26
C ASN A 456 11.31 -74.18 39.39
N ILE A 457 10.15 -74.15 40.05
CA ILE A 457 8.82 -74.33 39.49
C ILE A 457 8.01 -73.12 39.91
N SER A 458 7.35 -72.47 38.95
CA SER A 458 6.60 -71.25 39.22
C SER A 458 5.32 -71.21 38.39
N GLY A 459 4.24 -70.71 38.98
CA GLY A 459 2.95 -70.55 38.35
C GLY A 459 2.22 -71.88 38.17
N LYS A 460 1.46 -72.00 37.08
CA LYS A 460 0.75 -73.25 36.74
C LYS A 460 1.70 -74.29 36.16
N HIS A 461 2.66 -74.72 36.96
CA HIS A 461 3.65 -75.73 36.62
C HIS A 461 3.64 -76.80 37.73
N VAL A 462 3.54 -78.06 37.33
CA VAL A 462 3.62 -79.23 38.21
C VAL A 462 4.76 -80.12 37.74
N ASP A 463 5.67 -80.48 38.64
CA ASP A 463 6.79 -81.37 38.34
C ASP A 463 6.51 -82.75 38.93
N MET A 464 6.36 -83.74 38.05
CA MET A 464 5.89 -85.07 38.41
C MET A 464 7.06 -85.91 38.94
N GLY A 465 7.03 -86.32 40.21
CA GLY A 465 8.08 -87.17 40.77
C GLY A 465 8.00 -88.60 40.25
N PHE A 466 9.15 -89.23 40.00
CA PHE A 466 9.28 -90.63 39.64
C PHE A 466 10.39 -91.26 40.48
N ASP A 467 10.29 -92.57 40.66
CA ASP A 467 11.43 -93.35 41.13
C ASP A 467 12.46 -93.45 39.97
N ASP A 468 13.73 -93.65 40.30
CA ASP A 468 14.79 -93.66 39.26
C ASP A 468 14.62 -94.80 38.25
N ASP A 469 13.98 -95.92 38.64
CA ASP A 469 13.73 -97.11 37.83
C ASP A 469 12.44 -97.03 36.97
N ASN A 470 11.56 -96.06 37.24
CA ASN A 470 10.29 -95.89 36.53
C ASN A 470 10.12 -94.51 35.88
N TYR A 471 11.22 -93.78 35.68
CA TYR A 471 11.20 -92.42 35.14
C TYR A 471 10.56 -92.33 33.75
N GLU A 472 9.55 -91.47 33.63
CA GLU A 472 8.98 -91.04 32.34
C GLU A 472 9.21 -89.55 32.14
N SER A 473 9.58 -89.13 30.92
CA SER A 473 9.75 -87.72 30.58
C SER A 473 8.40 -87.07 30.27
N TRP A 474 8.01 -86.06 31.06
CA TRP A 474 6.78 -85.29 30.88
C TRP A 474 7.12 -83.88 30.41
N HIS A 475 6.51 -83.40 29.31
CA HIS A 475 6.71 -82.03 28.81
C HIS A 475 5.52 -81.54 27.97
N TRP A 476 4.34 -81.44 28.59
CA TRP A 476 3.11 -80.98 27.96
C TRP A 476 2.16 -80.34 28.96
N TRP A 477 1.09 -79.72 28.47
CA TRP A 477 0.03 -79.21 29.32
C TRP A 477 -0.93 -80.33 29.73
N SER A 478 -1.21 -80.45 31.02
CA SER A 478 -2.08 -81.46 31.62
C SER A 478 -3.21 -80.82 32.42
N ASP A 479 -4.35 -81.52 32.46
CA ASP A 479 -5.42 -81.19 33.39
C ASP A 479 -5.08 -81.80 34.74
N VAL A 480 -4.98 -80.96 35.77
CA VAL A 480 -4.66 -81.35 37.14
C VAL A 480 -5.92 -81.14 37.98
N TYR A 481 -6.41 -82.22 38.58
CA TYR A 481 -7.62 -82.23 39.39
C TYR A 481 -7.24 -82.14 40.87
N LEU A 482 -7.54 -81.03 41.53
CA LEU A 482 -7.30 -80.85 42.96
C LEU A 482 -8.43 -81.51 43.76
N LEU A 483 -8.10 -82.58 44.48
CA LEU A 483 -9.06 -83.50 45.08
C LEU A 483 -9.74 -82.91 46.32
N TRP A 484 -10.99 -83.32 46.55
CA TRP A 484 -11.79 -82.92 47.71
C TRP A 484 -11.23 -83.53 49.02
N PRO A 485 -11.30 -82.81 50.17
CA PRO A 485 -11.86 -81.46 50.38
C PRO A 485 -10.92 -80.32 49.92
N PRO A 486 -11.46 -79.12 49.61
CA PRO A 486 -10.65 -77.93 49.40
C PRO A 486 -9.89 -77.55 50.68
N PRO A 487 -8.77 -76.82 50.57
CA PRO A 487 -8.10 -76.26 51.74
C PRO A 487 -8.97 -75.17 52.39
N PRO A 488 -8.63 -74.72 53.61
CA PRO A 488 -9.35 -73.61 54.27
C PRO A 488 -9.43 -72.37 53.38
N SER A 489 -10.54 -71.63 53.45
CA SER A 489 -10.83 -70.51 52.54
C SER A 489 -9.76 -69.40 52.53
N TYR A 490 -9.04 -69.19 53.64
CA TYR A 490 -7.92 -68.24 53.74
C TYR A 490 -6.66 -68.71 53.00
N ALA A 491 -6.56 -70.01 52.72
CA ALA A 491 -5.44 -70.63 52.03
C ALA A 491 -5.73 -70.82 50.52
N ILE A 492 -6.92 -70.47 50.04
CA ILE A 492 -7.28 -70.63 48.62
C ILE A 492 -6.86 -69.38 47.85
N ASN A 493 -5.99 -69.55 46.86
CA ASN A 493 -5.79 -68.53 45.86
C ASN A 493 -6.94 -68.56 44.82
N TYR A 494 -7.93 -67.68 44.97
CA TYR A 494 -9.09 -67.62 44.08
C TYR A 494 -8.76 -67.10 42.67
N ILE A 495 -7.68 -66.33 42.51
CA ILE A 495 -7.23 -65.79 41.23
C ILE A 495 -5.87 -66.39 40.87
N LEU A 496 -5.89 -67.42 40.02
CA LEU A 496 -4.64 -68.03 39.58
C LEU A 496 -3.94 -67.22 38.47
N PRO A 497 -2.60 -67.29 38.42
CA PRO A 497 -1.83 -66.69 37.34
C PRO A 497 -2.17 -67.30 35.97
N ASN A 498 -1.88 -66.56 34.90
CA ASN A 498 -1.98 -67.02 33.51
C ASN A 498 -0.62 -67.43 32.92
N TRP A 499 0.32 -67.78 33.78
CA TRP A 499 1.69 -68.17 33.46
C TRP A 499 2.06 -69.46 34.23
N PRO A 500 3.06 -70.23 33.78
CA PRO A 500 3.94 -69.97 32.64
C PRO A 500 3.23 -70.10 31.28
N ARG A 501 3.85 -69.61 30.20
CA ARG A 501 3.33 -69.69 28.82
C ARG A 501 4.23 -70.55 27.94
N TYR A 502 4.50 -71.78 28.36
CA TYR A 502 5.33 -72.71 27.59
C TYR A 502 4.60 -73.23 26.34
N LYS A 503 5.34 -73.40 25.24
CA LYS A 503 4.87 -74.16 24.07
C LYS A 503 4.83 -75.64 24.46
N GLY A 504 3.64 -76.19 24.66
CA GLY A 504 3.48 -77.60 25.00
C GLY A 504 3.43 -78.49 23.76
N THR A 505 3.86 -79.74 23.93
CA THR A 505 3.62 -80.82 22.95
C THR A 505 2.22 -81.42 23.14
N LYS A 506 1.79 -82.30 22.22
CA LYS A 506 0.49 -82.99 22.32
C LYS A 506 0.48 -83.88 23.56
N ASN A 507 -0.45 -83.63 24.48
CA ASN A 507 -0.62 -84.46 25.68
C ASN A 507 -1.18 -85.85 25.27
N PRO A 508 -0.43 -86.95 25.46
CA PRO A 508 -0.87 -88.29 25.07
C PRO A 508 -2.01 -88.83 25.95
N TYR A 509 -2.24 -88.24 27.12
CA TYR A 509 -3.24 -88.62 28.12
C TYR A 509 -4.50 -87.75 28.08
N GLN A 510 -4.63 -86.90 27.05
CA GLN A 510 -5.81 -86.07 26.86
C GLN A 510 -7.06 -86.94 26.62
N GLY A 511 -8.14 -86.64 27.34
CA GLY A 511 -9.42 -87.35 27.19
C GLY A 511 -9.59 -88.61 28.06
N LEU A 512 -8.60 -88.96 28.89
CA LEU A 512 -8.72 -90.09 29.82
C LEU A 512 -9.72 -89.86 30.96
N VAL A 513 -10.09 -88.61 31.24
CA VAL A 513 -11.03 -88.27 32.31
C VAL A 513 -12.36 -87.82 31.71
N GLN A 514 -13.44 -88.46 32.16
CA GLN A 514 -14.81 -88.10 31.79
C GLN A 514 -15.44 -87.34 32.97
N GLU A 515 -15.56 -86.03 32.83
CA GLU A 515 -16.25 -85.18 33.81
C GLU A 515 -17.76 -85.45 33.77
N ARG A 516 -18.37 -85.64 34.94
CA ARG A 516 -19.84 -85.70 35.04
C ARG A 516 -20.35 -84.30 35.37
N PRO A 517 -21.48 -83.87 34.75
CA PRO A 517 -22.04 -82.54 34.93
C PRO A 517 -22.38 -82.22 36.39
#